data_AF-I7J8Y3-F1
#
_entry.id   AF-I7J8Y3-F1
#
_cell.length_a   1.000
_cell.length_b   1.000
_cell.length_c   1.000
_cell.angle_alpha   90.00
_cell.angle_beta   90.00
_cell.angle_gamma   90.00
#
_symmetry.space_group_name_H-M   'P 1'
#
loop_
_entity.id
_entity.type
_entity.pdbx_description
1 polymer ?
#
loop_
_entity_poly.entity_id
_entity_poly.type
_entity_poly.pdbx_seq_one_letter_code
_entity_poly.pdbx_strand_id
1 'polypeptide(L)'
;MKARYAIKIAAGAILAAAGIFLPFLIDGIEALSSILVTIGLVTIAVVVMRYWRFRDELESDERTKKLGAYGLSYSWLLTLIFLAILFWVDYLGLLALPVGGVLLVTILLMALSARLFQWYFFRRGDVA
;
A
#
# COMPACT_ATOMS: atom_id res chain seq x y z
N MET A 1 6.47 22.35 9.36
CA MET A 1 5.84 21.05 9.06
C MET A 1 4.69 20.83 10.05
N LYS A 2 3.49 20.40 9.62
CA LYS A 2 2.37 20.15 10.56
C LYS A 2 2.77 19.05 11.56
N ALA A 3 2.42 19.20 12.84
CA ALA A 3 2.84 18.30 13.93
C ALA A 3 2.58 16.81 13.63
N ARG A 4 1.46 16.50 12.96
CA ARG A 4 1.12 15.14 12.53
C ARG A 4 2.16 14.45 11.63
N TYR A 5 2.87 15.20 10.79
CA TYR A 5 3.88 14.62 9.89
C TYR A 5 5.17 14.38 10.66
N ALA A 6 5.53 15.29 11.57
CA ALA A 6 6.67 15.13 12.46
C ALA A 6 6.51 13.90 13.37
N ILE A 7 5.32 13.68 13.95
CA ILE A 7 5.04 12.49 14.79
C ILE A 7 5.22 11.20 13.99
N LYS A 8 4.72 11.15 12.74
CA LYS A 8 4.84 9.94 11.90
C LYS A 8 6.28 9.68 11.46
N ILE A 9 7.05 10.73 11.18
CA ILE A 9 8.48 10.61 10.89
C ILE A 9 9.24 10.11 12.12
N ALA A 10 8.96 10.67 13.30
CA ALA A 10 9.56 10.24 14.56
C ALA A 10 9.25 8.76 14.85
N ALA A 11 8.00 8.33 14.67
CA ALA A 11 7.62 6.92 14.83
C ALA A 11 8.37 6.00 13.86
N GLY A 12 8.47 6.38 12.58
CA GLY A 12 9.25 5.63 11.59
C GLY A 12 10.75 5.58 11.93
N ALA A 13 11.31 6.68 12.43
CA ALA A 13 12.70 6.75 12.85
C ALA A 13 12.98 5.87 14.08
N ILE A 14 12.07 5.86 15.06
CA ILE A 14 12.16 4.99 16.24
C ILE A 14 12.10 3.52 15.82
N LEU A 15 11.19 3.14 14.91
CA LEU A 15 11.10 1.77 14.40
C LEU A 15 12.37 1.34 13.66
N ALA A 16 12.91 2.22 12.80
CA ALA A 16 14.14 1.95 12.07
C ALA A 16 15.34 1.82 13.03
N ALA A 17 15.46 2.73 14.00
CA ALA A 17 16.51 2.67 15.02
C ALA A 17 16.40 1.40 15.87
N ALA A 18 15.19 1.05 16.32
CA ALA A 18 14.96 -0.19 17.06
C ALA A 18 15.39 -1.41 16.25
N GLY A 19 15.02 -1.47 14.97
CA GLY A 19 15.47 -2.52 14.06
C GLY A 19 17.00 -2.60 13.95
N ILE A 20 17.69 -1.47 13.85
CA ILE A 20 19.17 -1.42 13.79
C ILE A 20 19.81 -1.91 15.09
N PHE A 21 19.28 -1.53 16.26
CA PHE A 21 19.90 -1.85 17.55
C PHE A 21 19.59 -3.27 18.04
N LEU A 22 18.41 -3.81 17.73
CA LEU A 22 17.94 -5.09 18.29
C LEU A 22 18.95 -6.25 18.15
N PRO A 23 19.60 -6.49 16.99
CA PRO A 23 20.55 -7.58 16.81
C PRO A 23 21.78 -7.53 17.72
N PHE A 24 22.09 -6.37 18.29
CA PHE A 24 23.21 -6.23 19.24
C PHE A 24 22.81 -6.60 20.68
N LEU A 25 21.52 -6.77 20.95
CA LEU A 25 21.00 -7.08 22.28
C LEU A 25 20.53 -8.53 22.39
N ILE A 26 20.05 -9.12 21.29
CA ILE A 26 19.44 -10.45 21.27
C ILE A 26 19.92 -11.16 19.99
N ASP A 27 20.43 -12.38 20.14
CA ASP A 27 20.81 -13.23 19.01
C ASP A 27 19.58 -13.92 18.39
N GLY A 28 19.59 -14.16 17.07
CA GLY A 28 18.55 -14.92 16.36
C GLY A 28 17.28 -14.15 15.99
N ILE A 29 17.34 -12.82 16.04
CA ILE A 29 16.21 -11.91 15.70
C ILE A 29 16.48 -11.07 14.45
N GLU A 30 17.40 -11.50 13.59
CA GLU A 30 17.83 -10.75 12.39
C GLU A 30 16.66 -10.51 11.43
N ALA A 31 15.77 -11.49 11.30
CA ALA A 31 14.57 -11.38 10.48
C ALA A 31 13.61 -10.28 11.00
N LEU A 32 13.37 -10.25 12.31
CA LEU A 32 12.52 -9.23 12.94
C LEU A 32 13.16 -7.83 12.82
N SER A 33 14.48 -7.74 13.04
CA SER A 33 15.26 -6.52 12.86
C SER A 33 15.12 -5.96 11.45
N SER A 34 15.30 -6.79 10.42
CA SER A 34 15.14 -6.39 9.02
C SER A 34 13.73 -5.88 8.70
N ILE A 35 12.69 -6.54 9.25
CA ILE A 35 11.29 -6.11 9.11
C ILE A 35 11.08 -4.73 9.74
N LEU A 36 11.59 -4.51 10.96
CA LEU A 36 11.47 -3.22 11.68
C LEU A 36 12.15 -2.08 10.92
N VAL A 37 13.37 -2.31 10.41
CA VAL A 37 14.08 -1.34 9.57
C VAL A 37 13.28 -1.00 8.32
N THR A 38 12.78 -2.03 7.63
CA THR A 38 12.01 -1.86 6.40
C THR A 38 10.73 -1.06 6.64
N ILE A 39 9.95 -1.42 7.66
CA ILE A 39 8.70 -0.70 8.01
C ILE A 39 9.00 0.75 8.40
N GLY A 40 10.05 0.99 9.19
CA GLY A 40 10.47 2.32 9.60
C GLY A 40 10.82 3.21 8.42
N LEU A 41 11.67 2.72 7.51
CA LEU A 41 12.08 3.44 6.30
C LEU A 41 10.91 3.70 5.35
N VAL A 42 10.06 2.70 5.10
CA VAL A 42 8.86 2.85 4.26
C VAL A 42 7.93 3.92 4.84
N THR A 43 7.74 3.93 6.16
CA THR A 43 6.91 4.94 6.84
C THR A 43 7.46 6.34 6.63
N ILE A 44 8.77 6.54 6.84
CA ILE A 44 9.43 7.84 6.61
C ILE A 44 9.26 8.27 5.15
N ALA A 45 9.59 7.40 4.20
CA ALA A 45 9.51 7.69 2.77
C ALA A 45 8.09 8.12 2.34
N VAL A 46 7.06 7.38 2.78
CA VAL A 46 5.66 7.69 2.48
C VAL A 46 5.24 9.03 3.10
N VAL A 47 5.67 9.32 4.34
CA VAL A 47 5.32 10.56 5.02
C VAL A 47 5.99 11.77 4.36
N VAL A 48 7.27 11.65 3.99
CA VAL A 48 8.01 12.69 3.26
C VAL A 48 7.37 12.94 1.90
N MET A 49 7.04 11.88 1.15
CA MET A 49 6.35 11.98 -0.14
C MET A 49 4.99 12.70 0.01
N ARG A 50 4.20 12.35 1.03
CA ARG A 50 2.93 13.04 1.32
C ARG A 50 3.16 14.49 1.72
N TYR A 51 4.16 14.78 2.55
CA TYR A 51 4.47 16.14 2.96
C TYR A 51 4.78 17.00 1.75
N TRP A 52 5.63 16.54 0.83
CA TRP A 52 5.95 17.27 -0.40
C TRP A 52 4.74 17.46 -1.32
N ARG A 53 3.89 16.43 -1.46
CA ARG A 53 2.71 16.49 -2.33
C ARG A 53 1.62 17.44 -1.82
N PHE A 54 1.44 17.56 -0.51
CA PHE A 54 0.32 18.30 0.10
C PHE A 54 0.79 19.50 0.94
N ARG A 55 1.85 20.21 0.51
CA ARG A 55 2.38 21.37 1.24
C ARG A 55 1.33 22.49 1.37
N ASP A 56 0.61 22.82 0.29
CA ASP A 56 -0.22 24.03 0.20
C ASP A 56 -1.71 23.77 -0.15
N GLU A 57 -2.13 22.53 -0.41
CA GLU A 57 -3.53 22.19 -0.76
C GLU A 57 -4.34 21.65 0.42
N LEU A 58 -5.67 21.85 0.39
CA LEU A 58 -6.63 21.19 1.28
C LEU A 58 -6.50 19.66 1.11
N GLU A 59 -6.28 18.97 2.21
CA GLU A 59 -5.92 17.54 2.24
C GLU A 59 -7.04 16.60 1.72
N SER A 60 -8.26 17.12 1.58
CA SER A 60 -9.40 16.36 1.09
C SER A 60 -10.46 17.32 0.52
N ASP A 61 -10.39 17.55 -0.78
CA ASP A 61 -11.52 18.07 -1.54
C ASP A 61 -12.56 16.95 -1.80
N GLU A 62 -13.85 17.28 -1.97
CA GLU A 62 -14.90 16.33 -2.33
C GLU A 62 -14.51 15.52 -3.59
N ARG A 63 -13.84 16.18 -4.54
CA ARG A 63 -13.30 15.54 -5.75
C ARG A 63 -12.32 14.41 -5.41
N THR A 64 -11.45 14.60 -4.44
CA THR A 64 -10.47 13.58 -4.02
C THR A 64 -11.16 12.39 -3.38
N LYS A 65 -12.23 12.61 -2.60
CA LYS A 65 -13.05 11.53 -2.03
C LYS A 65 -13.75 10.72 -3.12
N LYS A 66 -14.40 11.40 -4.08
CA LYS A 66 -15.05 10.74 -5.22
C LYS A 66 -14.06 9.93 -6.05
N LEU A 67 -12.92 10.51 -6.42
CA LEU A 67 -11.85 9.82 -7.16
C LEU A 67 -11.29 8.61 -6.40
N GLY A 68 -11.14 8.74 -5.08
CA GLY A 68 -10.73 7.65 -4.21
C GLY A 68 -11.71 6.47 -4.25
N ALA A 69 -13.01 6.77 -4.16
CA ALA A 69 -14.08 5.77 -4.25
C ALA A 69 -14.13 5.11 -5.64
N TYR A 70 -14.10 5.88 -6.73
CA TYR A 70 -14.08 5.32 -8.09
C TYR A 70 -12.88 4.40 -8.31
N GLY A 71 -11.67 4.84 -7.95
CA GLY A 71 -10.48 4.00 -8.12
C GLY A 71 -10.56 2.69 -7.32
N LEU A 72 -11.16 2.72 -6.14
CA LEU A 72 -11.40 1.52 -5.33
C LEU A 72 -12.46 0.61 -5.95
N SER A 73 -13.58 1.15 -6.45
CA SER A 73 -14.64 0.38 -7.10
C SER A 73 -14.14 -0.35 -8.34
N TYR A 74 -13.36 0.32 -9.20
CA TYR A 74 -12.77 -0.31 -10.39
C TYR A 74 -11.74 -1.39 -10.02
N SER A 75 -10.93 -1.15 -8.98
CA SER A 75 -10.01 -2.16 -8.45
C SER A 75 -10.75 -3.40 -7.94
N TRP A 76 -11.88 -3.19 -7.25
CA TRP A 76 -12.69 -4.29 -6.75
C TRP A 76 -13.30 -5.11 -7.88
N LEU A 77 -13.87 -4.44 -8.89
CA LEU A 77 -14.38 -5.12 -10.09
C LEU A 77 -13.29 -5.93 -10.82
N LEU A 78 -12.11 -5.34 -11.02
CA LEU A 78 -10.97 -6.04 -11.61
C LEU A 78 -10.58 -7.28 -10.80
N THR A 79 -10.56 -7.15 -9.47
CA THR A 79 -10.22 -8.24 -8.55
C THR A 79 -11.26 -9.35 -8.61
N LEU A 80 -12.56 -9.04 -8.72
CA LEU A 80 -13.61 -10.04 -8.91
C LEU A 80 -13.45 -10.79 -10.23
N ILE A 81 -13.17 -10.08 -11.33
CA ILE A 81 -12.93 -10.70 -12.64
C ILE A 81 -11.71 -11.63 -12.56
N PHE A 82 -10.63 -11.17 -11.93
CA PHE A 82 -9.42 -11.96 -11.74
C PHE A 82 -9.68 -13.23 -10.92
N LEU A 83 -10.39 -13.13 -9.79
CA LEU A 83 -10.75 -14.28 -8.97
C LEU A 83 -11.68 -15.25 -9.69
N ALA A 84 -12.61 -14.76 -10.51
CA ALA A 84 -13.46 -15.61 -11.34
C ALA A 84 -12.64 -16.41 -12.37
N ILE A 85 -11.62 -15.79 -12.97
CA ILE A 85 -10.69 -16.48 -13.87
C ILE A 85 -9.90 -17.55 -13.11
N LEU A 86 -9.31 -17.20 -11.96
CA LEU A 86 -8.57 -18.16 -11.14
C LEU A 86 -9.43 -19.35 -10.69
N PHE A 87 -10.69 -19.09 -10.33
CA PHE A 87 -11.65 -20.13 -9.99
C PHE A 87 -11.82 -21.13 -11.13
N TRP A 88 -12.03 -20.66 -12.37
CA TRP A 88 -12.16 -21.56 -13.52
C TRP A 88 -10.87 -22.31 -13.85
N VAL A 89 -9.71 -21.65 -13.71
CA VAL A 89 -8.40 -22.29 -13.91
C VAL A 89 -8.19 -23.44 -12.92
N ASP A 90 -8.54 -23.23 -11.65
CA ASP A 90 -8.46 -24.25 -10.59
C ASP A 90 -9.48 -25.38 -10.84
N TYR A 91 -10.75 -25.00 -11.08
CA TYR A 91 -11.85 -25.93 -11.27
C TYR A 91 -11.64 -26.88 -12.46
N LEU A 92 -11.08 -26.37 -13.57
CA LEU A 92 -10.75 -27.16 -14.76
C LEU A 92 -9.44 -27.96 -14.61
N GLY A 93 -8.72 -27.80 -13.49
CA GLY A 93 -7.45 -28.49 -13.24
C GLY A 93 -6.33 -28.05 -14.18
N LEU A 94 -6.39 -26.83 -14.72
CA LEU A 94 -5.40 -26.34 -15.69
C LEU A 94 -4.05 -26.02 -15.04
N LEU A 95 -4.07 -25.56 -13.78
CA LEU A 95 -2.87 -25.18 -13.03
C LEU A 95 -3.10 -25.34 -11.53
N ALA A 96 -2.11 -25.87 -10.81
CA ALA A 96 -2.16 -25.97 -9.35
C ALA A 96 -1.93 -24.60 -8.71
N LEU A 97 -2.95 -24.06 -8.05
CA LEU A 97 -2.93 -22.73 -7.44
C LEU A 97 -2.76 -22.82 -5.92
N PRO A 98 -1.54 -22.66 -5.37
CA PRO A 98 -1.35 -22.66 -3.92
C PRO A 98 -2.06 -21.45 -3.29
N VAL A 99 -2.83 -21.71 -2.23
CA VAL A 99 -3.64 -20.68 -1.54
C VAL A 99 -2.82 -19.45 -1.17
N GLY A 100 -1.62 -19.64 -0.63
CA GLY A 100 -0.72 -18.52 -0.27
C GLY A 100 -0.33 -17.65 -1.47
N GLY A 101 -0.09 -18.27 -2.64
CA GLY A 101 0.23 -17.57 -3.88
C GLY A 101 -0.97 -16.77 -4.41
N VAL A 102 -2.16 -17.38 -4.39
CA VAL A 102 -3.41 -16.71 -4.80
C VAL A 102 -3.70 -15.51 -3.90
N LEU A 103 -3.55 -15.65 -2.58
CA LEU A 103 -3.75 -14.55 -1.64
C LEU A 103 -2.76 -13.40 -1.90
N LEU A 104 -1.47 -13.70 -2.05
CA LEU A 104 -0.45 -12.70 -2.30
C LEU A 104 -0.73 -11.94 -3.60
N VAL A 105 -0.96 -12.65 -4.71
CA VAL A 105 -1.20 -12.02 -6.02
C VAL A 105 -2.50 -11.21 -6.00
N THR A 106 -3.56 -11.70 -5.36
CA THR A 106 -4.83 -10.98 -5.22
C THR A 106 -4.65 -9.67 -4.44
N ILE A 107 -3.95 -9.70 -3.30
CA ILE A 107 -3.67 -8.51 -2.48
C ILE A 107 -2.86 -7.48 -3.27
N LEU A 108 -1.82 -7.93 -3.98
CA LEU A 108 -0.98 -7.06 -4.80
C LEU A 108 -1.78 -6.47 -5.97
N LEU A 109 -2.56 -7.28 -6.68
CA LEU A 109 -3.42 -6.83 -7.78
C LEU A 109 -4.39 -5.75 -7.29
N MET A 110 -5.06 -5.97 -6.16
CA MET A 110 -6.02 -5.02 -5.60
C MET A 110 -5.32 -3.71 -5.21
N ALA A 111 -4.22 -3.78 -4.46
CA ALA A 111 -3.51 -2.58 -4.00
C ALA A 111 -2.94 -1.75 -5.18
N LEU A 112 -2.31 -2.41 -6.16
CA LEU A 112 -1.68 -1.76 -7.31
C LEU A 112 -2.73 -1.19 -8.27
N SER A 113 -3.77 -1.97 -8.58
CA SER A 113 -4.85 -1.51 -9.47
C SER A 113 -5.61 -0.32 -8.89
N ALA A 114 -5.89 -0.31 -7.57
CA ALA A 114 -6.52 0.84 -6.93
C ALA A 114 -5.69 2.12 -7.12
N ARG A 115 -4.36 2.03 -6.95
CA ARG A 115 -3.47 3.18 -7.18
C ARG A 115 -3.42 3.58 -8.66
N LEU A 116 -3.40 2.61 -9.57
CA LEU A 116 -3.38 2.85 -11.01
C LEU A 116 -4.66 3.56 -11.48
N PHE A 117 -5.83 3.08 -11.05
CA PHE A 117 -7.12 3.69 -11.36
C PHE A 117 -7.28 5.08 -10.73
N GLN A 118 -6.90 5.25 -9.46
CA GLN A 118 -6.90 6.57 -8.82
C GLN A 118 -6.05 7.58 -9.59
N TRP A 119 -4.84 7.17 -10.00
CA TRP A 119 -3.96 8.02 -10.79
C TRP A 119 -4.50 8.32 -12.19
N TYR A 120 -5.10 7.32 -12.84
CA TYR A 120 -5.72 7.48 -14.15
C TYR A 120 -6.90 8.46 -14.12
N PHE A 121 -7.82 8.31 -13.16
CA PHE A 121 -8.96 9.22 -13.02
C PHE A 121 -8.52 10.63 -12.58
N PHE A 122 -7.48 10.74 -11.75
CA PHE A 122 -6.92 12.04 -11.37
C PHE A 122 -6.43 12.85 -12.58
N ARG A 123 -5.97 12.17 -13.63
CA ARG A 123 -5.54 12.84 -14.88
C ARG A 123 -6.68 13.26 -15.80
N ARG A 124 -7.90 12.77 -15.58
CA ARG A 124 -9.04 12.97 -16.50
C ARG A 124 -9.95 14.16 -16.18
N GLY A 125 -9.58 15.04 -15.23
CA GLY A 125 -10.43 16.18 -14.84
C GLY A 125 -11.68 15.73 -14.05
N ASP A 126 -12.71 16.57 -13.95
CA ASP A 126 -13.96 16.21 -13.27
C ASP A 126 -14.61 15.02 -14.00
N VAL A 127 -14.60 13.87 -13.33
CA VAL A 127 -15.45 12.74 -13.67
C VAL A 127 -16.88 13.12 -13.26
N ALA A 128 -17.71 13.41 -14.26
CA ALA A 128 -19.12 13.74 -14.13
C ALA A 128 -19.94 12.61 -13.50
#